data_AF-A0A7C1KVD9-F1
#
_entry.id   AF-A0A7C1KVD9-F1
#
_cell.length_a   1.000
_cell.length_b   1.000
_cell.length_c   1.000
_cell.angle_alpha   90.00
_cell.angle_beta   90.00
_cell.angle_gamma   90.00
#
_symmetry.space_group_name_H-M   'P 1'
#
loop_
_entity.id
_entity.type
_entity.pdbx_description
1 polymer ?
#
loop_
_entity_poly.entity_id
_entity_poly.type
_entity_poly.pdbx_seq_one_letter_code
_entity_poly.pdbx_strand_id
1 'polypeptide(L)'
;MTVISLVQSNIIRRGSSVYKERIFQKNKARKFLAILLIFFIISICFSYILQVNSLAAKSYKIRDLKKEINGLGEKNKALQVDISNLKSINILQSKTQDFNMVKAQNVEYVILSSDSVVAAK
;
A
#
# COMPACT_ATOMS: atom_id res chain seq x y z
N MET A 1 -52.14 -64.16 -19.53
CA MET A 1 -51.42 -64.09 -18.24
C MET A 1 -49.90 -63.89 -18.38
N THR A 2 -49.25 -64.37 -19.44
CA THR A 2 -47.78 -64.30 -19.63
C THR A 2 -47.24 -62.94 -20.09
N VAL A 3 -47.95 -62.22 -20.97
CA VAL A 3 -47.48 -60.93 -21.52
C VAL A 3 -47.43 -59.83 -20.45
N ILE A 4 -48.39 -59.84 -19.51
CA ILE A 4 -48.47 -58.88 -18.40
C ILE A 4 -47.32 -59.12 -17.40
N SER A 5 -46.98 -60.39 -17.12
CA SER A 5 -45.84 -60.76 -16.28
C SER A 5 -44.50 -60.31 -16.87
N LEU A 6 -44.31 -60.46 -18.18
CA LEU A 6 -43.12 -60.01 -18.89
C LEU A 6 -42.96 -58.48 -18.84
N VAL A 7 -44.04 -57.74 -19.07
CA VAL A 7 -44.04 -56.26 -18.98
C VAL A 7 -43.69 -55.81 -17.57
N GLN A 8 -44.28 -56.42 -16.54
CA GLN A 8 -44.03 -56.07 -15.15
C GLN A 8 -42.58 -56.38 -14.72
N SER A 9 -42.01 -57.49 -15.19
CA SER A 9 -40.60 -57.83 -14.95
C SER A 9 -39.64 -56.79 -15.56
N ASN A 10 -39.96 -56.28 -16.75
CA ASN A 10 -39.11 -55.30 -17.44
C ASN A 10 -39.19 -53.90 -16.78
N ILE A 11 -40.38 -53.49 -16.31
CA ILE A 11 -40.57 -52.22 -15.59
C ILE A 11 -39.80 -52.22 -14.25
N ILE A 12 -39.87 -53.30 -13.49
CA ILE A 12 -39.16 -53.44 -12.20
C ILE A 12 -37.63 -53.43 -12.43
N ARG A 13 -37.16 -54.14 -13.46
CA ARG A 13 -35.73 -54.18 -13.81
C ARG A 13 -35.22 -52.79 -14.24
N ARG A 14 -35.99 -52.06 -15.04
CA ARG A 14 -35.64 -50.70 -15.51
C ARG A 14 -35.59 -49.68 -14.35
N GLY A 15 -36.53 -49.72 -13.41
CA GLY A 15 -36.53 -48.85 -12.24
C GLY A 15 -35.30 -49.01 -11.33
N SER A 16 -34.83 -50.25 -11.15
CA SER A 16 -33.66 -50.54 -10.31
C SER A 16 -32.33 -50.00 -10.89
N SER A 17 -32.20 -50.00 -12.23
CA SER A 17 -31.00 -49.49 -12.93
C SER A 17 -30.86 -47.97 -12.81
N VAL A 18 -31.96 -47.23 -12.98
CA VAL A 18 -32.00 -45.77 -12.87
C VAL A 18 -31.75 -45.31 -11.42
N TYR A 19 -32.22 -46.07 -10.42
CA TYR A 19 -31.97 -45.76 -9.01
C TYR A 19 -30.49 -45.97 -8.62
N LYS A 20 -29.86 -47.07 -9.10
CA LYS A 20 -28.43 -47.34 -8.89
C LYS A 20 -27.54 -46.25 -9.50
N GLU A 21 -27.85 -45.80 -10.71
CA GLU A 21 -27.08 -44.72 -11.37
C GLU A 21 -27.13 -43.41 -10.59
N ARG A 22 -28.30 -43.01 -10.07
CA ARG A 22 -28.39 -41.77 -9.26
C ARG A 22 -27.58 -41.83 -7.98
N ILE A 23 -27.56 -42.97 -7.28
CA ILE A 23 -26.75 -43.13 -6.04
C ILE A 23 -25.26 -43.13 -6.36
N PHE A 24 -24.84 -43.82 -7.43
CA PHE A 24 -23.44 -43.85 -7.85
C PHE A 24 -22.94 -42.47 -8.30
N GLN A 25 -23.77 -41.73 -9.04
CA GLN A 25 -23.49 -40.34 -9.43
C GLN A 25 -23.41 -39.41 -8.22
N LYS A 26 -24.31 -39.57 -7.23
CA LYS A 26 -24.29 -38.77 -6.00
C LYS A 26 -23.02 -39.03 -5.16
N ASN A 27 -22.54 -40.29 -5.13
CA ASN A 27 -21.28 -40.64 -4.47
C ASN A 27 -20.05 -40.14 -5.23
N LYS A 28 -20.07 -40.18 -6.57
CA LYS A 28 -19.01 -39.62 -7.42
C LYS A 28 -18.89 -38.10 -7.24
N ALA A 29 -20.02 -37.38 -7.21
CA ALA A 29 -20.06 -35.94 -6.98
C ALA A 29 -19.54 -35.56 -5.58
N ARG A 30 -19.91 -36.31 -4.54
CA ARG A 30 -19.39 -36.09 -3.17
C ARG A 30 -17.88 -36.30 -3.08
N LYS A 31 -17.34 -37.35 -3.71
CA LYS A 31 -15.90 -37.59 -3.77
C LYS A 31 -15.17 -36.47 -4.53
N PHE A 32 -15.74 -36.01 -5.64
CA PHE A 32 -15.20 -34.88 -6.39
C PHE A 32 -15.18 -33.59 -5.57
N LEU A 33 -16.27 -33.26 -4.87
CA LEU A 33 -16.35 -32.10 -3.98
C LEU A 33 -15.33 -32.18 -2.84
N ALA A 34 -15.12 -33.35 -2.25
CA ALA A 34 -14.12 -33.54 -1.19
C ALA A 34 -12.69 -33.29 -1.70
N ILE A 35 -12.35 -33.81 -2.89
CA ILE A 35 -11.05 -33.60 -3.53
C ILE A 35 -10.83 -32.12 -3.87
N LEU A 36 -11.86 -31.46 -4.40
CA LEU A 36 -11.83 -30.02 -4.70
C LEU A 36 -11.57 -29.20 -3.44
N LEU A 37 -12.23 -29.54 -2.33
CA LEU A 37 -12.04 -28.86 -1.03
C LEU A 37 -10.61 -29.01 -0.51
N ILE A 38 -10.06 -30.22 -0.57
CA ILE A 38 -8.68 -30.49 -0.16
C ILE A 38 -7.71 -29.70 -1.04
N PHE A 39 -7.93 -29.69 -2.37
CA PHE A 39 -7.13 -28.88 -3.28
C PHE A 39 -7.20 -27.38 -2.94
N PHE A 40 -8.38 -26.87 -2.61
CA PHE A 40 -8.56 -25.47 -2.21
C PHE A 40 -7.80 -25.13 -0.94
N ILE A 41 -7.84 -26.00 0.07
CA ILE A 41 -7.08 -25.84 1.31
C ILE A 41 -5.57 -25.79 1.03
N ILE A 42 -5.06 -26.73 0.23
CA ILE A 42 -3.64 -26.77 -0.15
C ILE A 42 -3.25 -25.50 -0.94
N SER A 43 -4.09 -25.06 -1.88
CA SER A 43 -3.86 -23.85 -2.67
C SER A 43 -3.80 -22.59 -1.78
N ILE A 44 -4.70 -22.47 -0.79
CA ILE A 44 -4.67 -21.38 0.18
C ILE A 44 -3.38 -21.41 1.01
N CYS A 45 -2.98 -22.57 1.52
CA CYS A 45 -1.73 -22.70 2.28
C CYS A 45 -0.51 -22.31 1.44
N PHE A 46 -0.45 -22.77 0.19
CA PHE A 46 0.66 -22.44 -0.71
C PHE A 46 0.68 -20.94 -1.04
N SER A 47 -0.48 -20.35 -1.37
CA SER A 47 -0.62 -18.92 -1.61
C SER A 47 -0.21 -18.08 -0.39
N TYR A 48 -0.56 -18.53 0.82
CA TYR A 48 -0.17 -17.84 2.05
C TYR A 48 1.35 -17.77 2.21
N ILE A 49 2.07 -18.87 1.97
CA ILE A 49 3.53 -18.90 2.04
C ILE A 49 4.15 -17.92 1.04
N LEU A 50 3.66 -17.90 -0.20
CA LEU A 50 4.13 -16.96 -1.22
C LEU A 50 3.87 -15.50 -0.81
N GLN A 51 2.69 -15.20 -0.26
CA GLN A 51 2.34 -13.86 0.20
C GLN A 51 3.26 -13.41 1.34
N VAL A 52 3.48 -14.25 2.35
CA VAL A 52 4.38 -13.95 3.47
C VAL A 52 5.81 -13.71 2.97
N ASN A 53 6.30 -14.55 2.05
CA ASN A 53 7.63 -14.36 1.45
C ASN A 53 7.73 -13.05 0.66
N SER A 54 6.70 -12.70 -0.12
CA SER A 54 6.66 -11.43 -0.85
C SER A 54 6.54 -10.22 0.09
N LEU A 55 5.87 -10.38 1.23
CA LEU A 55 5.70 -9.34 2.24
C LEU A 55 7.04 -9.05 2.93
N ALA A 56 7.84 -10.07 3.22
CA ALA A 56 9.20 -9.90 3.75
C ALA A 56 10.07 -9.05 2.81
N ALA A 57 10.01 -9.28 1.50
CA ALA A 57 10.71 -8.46 0.51
C ALA A 57 10.26 -6.99 0.52
N LYS A 58 8.95 -6.75 0.64
CA LYS A 58 8.40 -5.39 0.76
C LYS A 58 8.84 -4.69 2.05
N SER A 59 8.96 -5.42 3.15
CA SER A 59 9.46 -4.88 4.43
C SER A 59 10.90 -4.38 4.36
N TYR A 60 11.76 -5.01 3.55
CA TYR A 60 13.10 -4.49 3.30
C TYR A 60 13.06 -3.14 2.59
N LYS A 61 12.22 -3.00 1.56
CA LYS A 61 12.06 -1.72 0.85
C LYS A 61 11.49 -0.62 1.76
N ILE A 62 10.54 -0.96 2.63
CA ILE A 62 10.01 -0.03 3.66
C ILE A 62 11.12 0.40 4.62
N ARG A 63 11.97 -0.53 5.06
CA ARG A 63 13.10 -0.22 5.95
C ARG A 63 14.08 0.75 5.29
N ASP A 64 14.38 0.56 4.01
CA ASP A 64 15.31 1.43 3.29
C ASP A 64 14.72 2.83 3.08
N LEU A 65 13.45 2.93 2.69
CA LEU A 65 12.73 4.20 2.63
C LEU A 65 12.71 4.92 3.98
N LYS A 66 12.53 4.18 5.08
CA LYS A 66 12.55 4.75 6.43
C LYS A 66 13.94 5.31 6.80
N LYS A 67 15.02 4.62 6.40
CA LYS A 67 16.39 5.12 6.57
C LYS A 67 16.60 6.41 5.78
N GLU A 68 16.11 6.47 4.55
CA GLU A 68 16.21 7.66 3.70
C GLU A 68 15.48 8.85 4.32
N ILE A 69 14.24 8.66 4.78
CA ILE A 69 13.46 9.69 5.48
C ILE A 69 14.21 10.20 6.71
N ASN A 70 14.77 9.30 7.53
CA ASN A 70 15.53 9.70 8.71
C ASN A 70 16.78 10.50 8.34
N GLY A 71 17.53 10.06 7.33
CA GLY A 71 18.72 10.78 6.85
C GLY A 71 18.39 12.16 6.27
N LEU A 72 17.30 12.29 5.52
CA LEU A 72 16.78 13.59 5.04
C LEU A 72 16.38 14.49 6.22
N GLY A 73 15.73 13.92 7.24
CA GLY A 73 15.35 14.64 8.45
C GLY A 73 16.56 15.17 9.22
N GLU A 74 17.62 14.38 9.37
CA GLU A 74 18.87 14.80 9.98
C GLU A 74 19.55 15.92 9.19
N LYS A 75 19.63 15.80 7.86
CA LYS A 75 20.18 16.85 6.99
C LYS A 75 19.41 18.16 7.11
N ASN A 76 18.08 18.10 7.14
CA ASN A 76 17.25 19.29 7.31
C ASN A 76 17.49 19.95 8.67
N LYS A 77 17.59 19.16 9.75
CA LYS A 77 17.94 19.68 11.08
C LYS A 77 19.31 20.35 11.09
N ALA A 78 20.31 19.74 10.46
CA ALA A 78 21.65 20.33 10.34
C ALA A 78 21.59 21.68 9.59
N LEU A 79 20.91 21.72 8.45
CA LEU A 79 20.70 22.96 7.68
C LEU A 79 19.97 24.04 8.50
N GLN A 80 18.97 23.67 9.31
CA GLN A 80 18.30 24.64 10.19
C GLN A 80 19.22 25.21 11.26
N VAL A 81 20.08 24.37 11.84
CA VAL A 81 21.11 24.82 12.78
C VAL A 81 22.08 25.78 12.09
N ASP A 82 22.53 25.47 10.88
CA ASP A 82 23.43 26.34 10.11
C ASP A 82 22.78 27.68 9.76
N ILE A 83 21.52 27.66 9.32
CA ILE A 83 20.74 28.89 9.07
C ILE A 83 20.61 29.70 10.35
N SER A 84 20.31 29.06 11.48
CA SER A 84 20.19 29.72 12.78
C SER A 84 21.52 30.35 13.22
N ASN A 85 22.63 29.63 13.04
CA ASN A 85 23.97 30.14 13.32
C ASN A 85 24.28 31.37 12.44
N LEU A 86 24.06 31.27 11.12
CA LEU A 86 24.28 32.36 10.18
C LEU A 86 23.40 33.59 10.47
N LYS A 87 22.16 33.38 10.90
CA LYS A 87 21.24 34.45 11.31
C LYS A 87 21.47 34.97 12.72
N SER A 88 22.29 34.28 13.53
CA SER A 88 22.47 34.66 14.91
C SER A 88 23.06 36.06 15.00
N ILE A 89 22.47 36.87 15.88
CA ILE A 89 22.88 38.27 16.10
C ILE A 89 24.36 38.33 16.48
N ASN A 90 24.88 37.31 17.18
CA ASN A 90 26.31 37.22 17.51
C ASN A 90 27.21 37.15 16.28
N ILE A 91 26.86 36.36 15.26
CA ILE A 91 27.64 36.32 14.02
C ILE A 91 27.52 37.65 13.25
N LEU A 92 26.31 38.21 13.15
CA LEU A 92 26.08 39.51 12.50
C LEU A 92 26.83 40.65 13.21
N GLN A 93 26.91 40.62 14.54
CA GLN A 93 27.65 41.59 15.34
C GLN A 93 29.16 41.42 15.18
N SER A 94 29.68 40.18 15.16
CA SER A 94 31.11 39.95 14.89
C SER A 94 31.51 40.40 13.48
N LYS A 95 30.70 40.09 12.45
CA LYS A 95 30.98 40.52 11.08
C LYS A 95 30.90 42.03 10.90
N THR A 96 29.98 42.72 11.56
CA THR A 96 29.91 44.19 11.51
C THR A 96 31.11 44.84 12.21
N GLN A 97 31.66 44.21 13.26
CA GLN A 97 32.92 44.63 13.89
C GLN A 97 34.13 44.38 12.97
N ASP A 98 34.23 43.22 12.33
CA ASP A 98 35.31 42.89 11.38
C ASP A 98 35.33 43.84 10.17
N PHE A 99 34.15 44.30 9.74
CA PHE A 99 34.01 45.26 8.65
C PHE A 99 34.11 46.73 9.08
N ASN A 100 34.48 47.03 10.33
CA ASN A 100 34.54 48.39 10.90
C ASN A 100 33.25 49.21 10.64
N MET A 101 32.08 48.55 10.66
CA MET A 101 30.82 49.21 10.36
C MET A 101 30.37 50.07 11.54
N VAL A 102 29.98 51.31 11.26
CA VAL A 102 29.52 52.28 12.27
C VAL A 102 28.00 52.23 12.38
N LYS A 103 27.47 52.32 13.60
CA LYS A 103 26.02 52.26 13.86
C LYS A 103 25.32 53.41 13.13
N ALA A 104 24.39 53.10 12.23
CA ALA A 104 23.63 54.11 11.49
C ALA A 104 22.79 54.95 12.47
N GLN A 105 23.11 56.24 12.59
CA GLN A 105 22.44 57.16 13.53
C GLN A 105 21.14 57.73 12.95
N ASN A 106 21.05 57.86 11.63
CA ASN A 106 19.88 58.37 10.93
C ASN A 106 19.54 57.43 9.79
N VAL A 107 18.44 56.69 9.94
CA VAL A 107 17.90 55.84 8.88
C VAL A 107 16.71 56.59 8.30
N GLU A 108 16.92 57.20 7.15
CA GLU A 108 15.86 57.87 6.41
C GLU A 108 15.14 56.83 5.55
N TYR A 109 13.91 56.49 5.96
CA TYR A 109 13.09 55.53 5.24
C TYR A 109 12.39 56.25 4.10
N VAL A 110 12.63 55.81 2.86
CA VAL A 110 11.85 56.28 1.71
C VAL A 110 10.45 55.70 1.83
N ILE A 111 9.51 56.52 2.28
CA ILE A 111 8.09 56.20 2.26
C ILE A 111 7.64 56.38 0.80
N LEU A 112 7.43 55.27 0.11
CA LEU A 112 6.77 55.26 -1.19
C LEU A 112 5.29 55.63 -0.96
N SER A 113 4.96 56.92 -1.09
CA SER A 113 3.58 57.37 -1.15
C SER A 113 2.90 56.71 -2.35
N SER A 114 1.85 55.94 -2.09
CA SER A 114 1.07 55.16 -3.05
C SER A 114 0.28 55.99 -4.08
N ASP A 115 0.51 57.30 -4.16
CA ASP A 115 -0.33 58.25 -4.91
C ASP A 115 0.22 58.64 -6.29
N SER A 116 1.25 57.96 -6.80
CA SER A 116 1.72 58.16 -8.18
C SER A 116 1.94 56.88 -8.97
N VAL A 117 1.01 55.93 -8.87
CA VAL A 117 0.77 55.01 -9.99
C VAL A 117 -0.08 55.77 -11.02
N VAL A 118 0.56 56.64 -11.80
CA VAL A 118 -0.06 57.16 -13.04
C VAL A 118 -0.15 55.98 -13.99
N ALA A 119 -1.31 55.34 -14.04
CA ALA A 119 -1.67 54.44 -15.12
C ALA A 119 -1.69 55.25 -16.41
N ALA A 120 -0.63 55.13 -17.21
CA ALA A 120 -0.63 55.59 -18.59
C ALA A 120 -1.66 54.76 -19.37
N LYS A 121 -2.70 55.42 -19.88
CA LYS A 121 -3.65 54.88 -20.85
C LYS A 121 -3.21 55.28 -22.25
#